data_AF-A0A2L0EST4-F1
#
_entry.id   AF-A0A2L0EST4-F1
#
_cell.length_a   1.000
_cell.length_b   1.000
_cell.length_c   1.000
_cell.angle_alpha   90.00
_cell.angle_beta   90.00
_cell.angle_gamma   90.00
#
_symmetry.space_group_name_H-M   'P 1'
#
loop_
_entity.id
_entity.type
_entity.pdbx_description
1 polymer ?
#
loop_
_entity_poly.entity_id
_entity_poly.type
_entity_poly.pdbx_seq_one_letter_code
_entity_poly.pdbx_strand_id
1 'polypeptide(L)'
;MATVSFSSDWSHQQSGDIRSGESLRIDYATERLPHCRAERYGRRAWSILVHLRFHPSGQEQAGDVSSGACEVEVPANTSRIELWFNNTDHTGCSSWDSRYGQNYWLDVKAAG
;
A
#
# COMPACT_ATOMS: atom_id res chain seq x y z
N MET A 1 1.23 10.21 -13.77
CA MET A 1 1.31 9.25 -12.66
C MET A 1 -0.09 8.80 -12.31
N ALA A 2 -0.32 7.49 -12.20
CA ALA A 2 -1.59 6.93 -11.73
C ALA A 2 -1.68 6.98 -10.20
N THR A 3 -2.90 6.95 -9.68
CA THR A 3 -3.16 6.94 -8.23
C THR A 3 -4.17 5.85 -7.88
N VAL A 4 -3.92 5.11 -6.81
CA VAL A 4 -4.90 4.20 -6.21
C VAL A 4 -5.17 4.66 -4.79
N SER A 5 -6.44 4.93 -4.50
CA SER A 5 -6.88 5.43 -3.20
C SER A 5 -7.67 4.35 -2.46
N PHE A 6 -7.35 4.15 -1.19
CA PHE A 6 -8.01 3.22 -0.28
C PHE A 6 -8.76 4.02 0.79
N SER A 7 -10.06 4.16 0.66
CA SER A 7 -10.90 5.02 1.51
C SER A 7 -11.30 4.33 2.81
N SER A 8 -11.67 5.13 3.81
CA SER A 8 -12.05 4.66 5.16
C SER A 8 -13.33 3.82 5.19
N ASP A 9 -14.15 3.88 4.14
CA ASP A 9 -15.31 3.01 3.90
C ASP A 9 -14.96 1.64 3.31
N TRP A 10 -13.66 1.30 3.30
CA TRP A 10 -13.09 0.06 2.74
C TRP A 10 -13.16 -0.06 1.21
N SER A 11 -13.69 0.95 0.52
CA SER A 11 -13.62 1.02 -0.93
C SER A 11 -12.20 1.35 -1.40
N HIS A 12 -11.92 1.08 -2.68
CA HIS A 12 -10.73 1.60 -3.34
C HIS A 12 -11.06 2.00 -4.77
N GLN A 13 -10.35 2.99 -5.27
CA GLN A 13 -10.56 3.58 -6.59
C GLN A 13 -9.22 3.85 -7.24
N GLN A 14 -9.18 3.68 -8.56
CA GLN A 14 -8.02 4.00 -9.38
C GLN A 14 -8.31 5.24 -10.22
N SER A 15 -7.35 6.16 -10.29
CA SER A 15 -7.32 7.31 -11.18
C SER A 15 -6.14 7.20 -12.13
N GLY A 16 -6.42 7.23 -13.44
CA GLY A 16 -5.43 7.02 -14.49
C GLY A 16 -5.05 5.54 -14.68
N ASP A 17 -4.20 5.28 -15.66
CA ASP A 17 -3.70 3.94 -15.97
C ASP A 17 -2.36 3.71 -15.27
N ILE A 18 -2.27 2.65 -14.47
CA ILE A 18 -0.99 2.19 -13.94
C ILE A 18 -0.18 1.60 -15.09
N ARG A 19 1.05 2.07 -15.27
CA ARG A 19 1.94 1.59 -16.34
C ARG A 19 3.26 1.08 -15.78
N SER A 20 3.76 -0.01 -16.37
CA SER A 20 5.08 -0.53 -16.05
C SER A 20 6.16 0.52 -16.38
N GLY A 21 7.14 0.70 -15.52
CA GLY A 21 8.20 1.69 -15.68
C GLY A 21 7.83 3.12 -15.26
N GLU A 22 6.60 3.35 -14.78
CA GLU A 22 6.17 4.64 -14.23
C GLU A 22 6.01 4.57 -12.70
N SER A 23 5.95 5.73 -12.06
CA SER A 23 5.59 5.84 -10.65
C SER A 23 4.08 5.58 -10.44
N LEU A 24 3.74 5.01 -9.29
CA LEU A 24 2.39 4.82 -8.78
C LEU A 24 2.27 5.50 -7.42
N ARG A 25 1.24 6.34 -7.26
CA ARG A 25 0.86 6.89 -5.96
C ARG A 25 -0.19 6.00 -5.30
N ILE A 26 0.01 5.73 -4.01
CA ILE A 26 -0.96 5.01 -3.17
C ILE A 26 -1.42 5.96 -2.08
N ASP A 27 -2.70 6.31 -2.09
CA ASP A 27 -3.34 7.03 -0.98
C ASP A 27 -4.05 6.03 -0.07
N TYR A 28 -3.86 6.16 1.23
CA TYR A 28 -4.39 5.24 2.22
C TYR A 28 -5.04 5.99 3.39
N ALA A 29 -6.34 5.79 3.57
CA ALA A 29 -7.04 6.23 4.76
C ALA A 29 -6.58 5.39 5.95
N THR A 30 -5.74 5.98 6.81
CA THR A 30 -5.12 5.25 7.93
C THR A 30 -6.19 4.65 8.86
N GLU A 31 -7.39 5.25 8.92
CA GLU A 31 -8.55 4.84 9.71
C GLU A 31 -8.98 3.38 9.48
N ARG A 32 -8.59 2.78 8.34
CA ARG A 32 -8.80 1.35 8.05
C ARG A 32 -8.02 0.43 9.00
N LEU A 33 -6.90 0.90 9.53
CA LEU A 33 -6.06 0.21 10.53
C LEU A 33 -5.97 1.05 11.82
N PRO A 34 -7.02 1.08 12.66
CA PRO A 34 -7.05 1.89 13.89
C PRO A 34 -6.33 1.22 15.07
N HIS A 35 -6.07 -0.09 14.99
CA HIS A 35 -5.39 -0.87 16.04
C HIS A 35 -3.86 -0.82 15.90
N CYS A 36 -3.13 -1.23 16.94
CA CYS A 36 -1.66 -1.21 16.98
C CYS A 36 -1.08 0.17 16.74
N ARG A 37 -1.57 1.16 17.51
CA ARG A 37 -1.18 2.56 17.41
C ARG A 37 -0.57 3.09 18.71
N ALA A 38 0.27 2.29 19.37
CA ALA A 38 0.92 2.70 20.60
C ALA A 38 1.77 3.98 20.44
N GLU A 39 1.90 4.72 21.54
CA GLU A 39 2.75 5.90 21.64
C GLU A 39 3.96 5.64 22.53
N ARG A 40 5.02 6.40 22.33
CA ARG A 40 6.21 6.40 23.19
C ARG A 40 6.56 7.84 23.55
N TYR A 41 6.55 8.17 24.84
CA TYR A 41 6.76 9.53 25.36
C TYR A 41 5.81 10.57 24.73
N GLY A 42 4.53 10.21 24.55
CA GLY A 42 3.49 11.08 23.96
C GLY A 42 3.69 11.37 22.47
N ARG A 43 4.50 10.55 21.78
CA ARG A 43 4.73 10.63 20.34
C ARG A 43 4.28 9.34 19.68
N ARG A 44 3.78 9.46 18.45
CA ARG A 44 3.49 8.32 17.58
C ARG A 44 4.66 7.34 17.55
N ALA A 45 4.40 6.08 17.87
CA ALA A 45 5.37 5.00 17.84
C ALA A 45 4.85 3.79 17.04
N TRP A 46 4.10 4.08 15.99
CA TRP A 46 3.54 3.13 15.03
C TRP A 46 3.77 3.58 13.60
N SER A 47 3.70 2.63 12.68
CA SER A 47 3.82 2.87 11.23
C SER A 47 2.95 1.91 10.44
N ILE A 48 2.34 2.41 9.37
CA ILE A 48 1.61 1.62 8.39
C ILE A 48 2.46 1.49 7.13
N LEU A 49 2.82 0.26 6.78
CA LEU A 49 3.48 -0.05 5.53
C LEU A 49 2.48 -0.64 4.53
N VAL A 50 2.55 -0.20 3.28
CA VAL A 50 2.04 -0.97 2.15
C VAL A 50 3.14 -1.90 1.66
N HIS A 51 2.83 -3.16 1.48
CA HIS A 51 3.68 -4.16 0.86
C HIS A 51 3.17 -4.44 -0.54
N LEU A 52 4.07 -4.52 -1.51
CA LEU A 52 3.75 -4.77 -2.91
C LEU A 52 4.58 -5.95 -3.42
N ARG A 53 3.94 -6.81 -4.20
CA ARG A 53 4.60 -7.83 -5.02
C ARG A 53 4.21 -7.62 -6.49
N PHE A 54 5.22 -7.49 -7.33
CA PHE A 54 5.08 -7.21 -8.76
C PHE A 54 5.15 -8.51 -9.56
N HIS A 55 4.18 -8.73 -10.44
CA HIS A 55 4.10 -9.91 -11.29
C HIS A 55 4.44 -9.59 -12.75
N PRO A 56 5.14 -10.48 -13.47
CA PRO A 56 5.49 -11.85 -13.07
C PRO A 56 6.82 -11.99 -12.32
N SER A 57 7.60 -10.91 -12.14
CA SER A 57 8.96 -11.00 -11.59
C SER A 57 9.03 -11.51 -10.15
N GLY A 58 7.96 -11.33 -9.36
CA GLY A 58 7.95 -11.59 -7.93
C GLY A 58 8.74 -10.57 -7.12
N GLN A 59 9.20 -9.48 -7.74
CA GLN A 59 9.90 -8.41 -7.03
C GLN A 59 8.99 -7.82 -5.96
N GLU A 60 9.56 -7.48 -4.80
CA GLU A 60 8.81 -6.89 -3.70
C GLU A 60 9.31 -5.47 -3.39
N GLN A 61 8.40 -4.59 -2.99
CA GLN A 61 8.68 -3.27 -2.45
C GLN A 61 7.78 -3.00 -1.24
N ALA A 62 8.16 -2.03 -0.42
CA ALA A 62 7.31 -1.51 0.63
C ALA A 62 7.37 0.02 0.68
N GLY A 63 6.26 0.66 1.04
CA GLY A 63 6.15 2.11 1.20
C GLY A 63 5.50 2.47 2.53
N ASP A 64 5.94 3.57 3.14
CA ASP A 64 5.33 4.09 4.38
C ASP A 64 4.13 4.98 4.05
N VAL A 65 2.94 4.55 4.46
CA VAL A 65 1.68 5.30 4.31
C VAL A 65 1.14 5.84 5.64
N SER A 66 1.98 5.92 6.67
CA SER A 66 1.61 6.45 7.99
C SER A 66 1.20 7.93 7.96
N SER A 67 1.57 8.65 6.90
CA SER A 67 1.14 10.03 6.61
C SER A 67 -0.05 10.10 5.64
N GLY A 68 -0.58 8.96 5.22
CA GLY A 68 -1.74 8.83 4.33
C GLY A 68 -1.42 8.60 2.86
N ALA A 69 -0.14 8.64 2.45
CA ALA A 69 0.24 8.30 1.08
C ALA A 69 1.72 7.94 0.94
N CYS A 70 2.04 7.18 -0.12
CA CYS A 70 3.40 6.98 -0.59
C CYS A 70 3.46 6.92 -2.12
N GLU A 71 4.66 7.02 -2.67
CA GLU A 71 4.94 6.78 -4.08
C GLU A 71 5.90 5.60 -4.22
N VAL A 72 5.66 4.76 -5.21
CA VAL A 72 6.48 3.59 -5.53
C VAL A 72 6.75 3.54 -7.02
N GLU A 73 7.88 2.94 -7.41
CA GLU A 73 8.20 2.71 -8.81
C GLU A 73 7.63 1.37 -9.25
N VAL A 74 6.88 1.34 -10.35
CA VAL A 74 6.41 0.09 -10.95
C VAL A 74 7.52 -0.46 -11.85
N PRO A 75 8.11 -1.62 -11.56
CA PRO A 75 9.17 -2.19 -12.39
C PRO A 75 8.72 -2.37 -13.84
N ALA A 76 9.67 -2.27 -14.77
CA ALA A 76 9.44 -2.65 -16.16
C ALA A 76 8.93 -4.10 -16.25
N ASN A 77 8.08 -4.39 -17.23
CA ASN A 77 7.45 -5.70 -17.44
C ASN A 77 6.50 -6.17 -16.32
N THR A 78 6.06 -5.28 -15.43
CA THR A 78 4.97 -5.57 -14.49
C THR A 78 3.64 -5.64 -15.24
N SER A 79 2.90 -6.72 -15.08
CA SER A 79 1.52 -6.88 -15.59
C SER A 79 0.47 -6.80 -14.49
N ARG A 80 0.83 -7.14 -13.24
CA ARG A 80 -0.04 -7.02 -12.06
C ARG A 80 0.74 -6.67 -10.82
N ILE A 81 0.06 -6.03 -9.88
CA ILE A 81 0.55 -5.72 -8.54
C ILE A 81 -0.38 -6.39 -7.53
N GLU A 82 0.18 -7.22 -6.66
CA GLU A 82 -0.45 -7.69 -5.44
C GLU A 82 -0.03 -6.77 -4.30
N LEU A 83 -0.95 -6.30 -3.46
CA LEU A 83 -0.61 -5.44 -2.32
C LEU A 83 -1.48 -5.66 -1.08
N TRP A 84 -0.93 -5.35 0.07
CA TRP A 84 -1.57 -5.40 1.38
C TRP A 84 -0.92 -4.42 2.35
N PHE A 85 -1.62 -4.08 3.44
CA PHE A 85 -1.15 -3.11 4.42
C PHE A 85 -0.94 -3.76 5.79
N ASN A 86 0.06 -3.29 6.51
CA ASN A 86 0.41 -3.72 7.86
C ASN A 86 0.64 -2.51 8.74
N ASN A 87 -0.06 -2.43 9.87
CA ASN A 87 0.25 -1.51 10.94
C ASN A 87 1.00 -2.23 12.06
N THR A 88 2.17 -1.71 12.44
CA THR A 88 2.93 -2.19 13.59
C THR A 88 3.27 -1.06 14.55
N ASP A 89 3.39 -1.38 15.84
CA ASP A 89 3.87 -0.44 16.84
C ASP A 89 5.09 -0.93 17.64
N HIS A 90 5.68 -0.02 18.41
CA HIS A 90 6.85 -0.29 19.26
C HIS A 90 6.62 -1.38 20.33
N THR A 91 5.38 -1.73 20.66
CA THR A 91 5.09 -2.80 21.65
C THR A 91 5.11 -4.19 21.03
N GLY A 92 5.26 -4.29 19.70
CA GLY A 92 5.20 -5.54 18.95
C GLY A 92 3.77 -5.91 18.49
N CYS A 93 2.79 -5.01 18.62
CA CYS A 93 1.46 -5.22 18.05
C CYS A 93 1.52 -5.19 16.51
N SER A 94 0.72 -6.02 15.83
CA SER A 94 0.55 -6.00 14.38
C SER A 94 -0.92 -6.17 13.98
N SER A 95 -1.36 -5.43 12.95
CA SER A 95 -2.69 -5.50 12.37
C SER A 95 -2.62 -5.36 10.84
N TRP A 96 -3.55 -5.98 10.12
CA TRP A 96 -3.47 -6.14 8.67
C TRP A 96 -4.74 -5.68 7.96
N ASP A 97 -4.54 -5.04 6.81
CA ASP A 97 -5.57 -4.81 5.81
C ASP A 97 -5.13 -5.49 4.51
N SER A 98 -5.59 -6.72 4.35
CA SER A 98 -5.22 -7.64 3.27
C SER A 98 -6.44 -8.21 2.55
N ARG A 99 -7.59 -7.50 2.60
CA ARG A 99 -8.87 -8.01 2.08
C ARG A 99 -9.19 -9.43 2.57
N TYR A 100 -9.07 -9.64 3.89
CA TYR A 100 -9.25 -10.95 4.52
C TYR A 100 -8.30 -12.04 3.96
N GLY A 101 -7.05 -11.69 3.67
CA GLY A 101 -6.03 -12.61 3.14
C GLY A 101 -6.05 -12.83 1.63
N GLN A 102 -6.94 -12.17 0.89
CA GLN A 102 -6.98 -12.23 -0.58
C GLN A 102 -6.03 -11.23 -1.24
N ASN A 103 -5.57 -10.23 -0.49
CA ASN A 103 -4.84 -9.06 -0.94
C ASN A 103 -5.61 -8.24 -1.98
N TYR A 104 -5.06 -7.07 -2.31
CA TYR A 104 -5.56 -6.21 -3.37
C TYR A 104 -4.76 -6.46 -4.64
N TRP A 105 -5.44 -6.48 -5.77
CA TRP A 105 -4.85 -6.77 -7.06
C TRP A 105 -5.13 -5.63 -8.02
N LEU A 106 -4.07 -5.09 -8.62
CA LEU A 106 -4.12 -4.02 -9.60
C LEU A 106 -3.56 -4.51 -10.92
N ASP A 107 -4.27 -4.25 -12.02
CA ASP A 107 -3.77 -4.52 -13.37
C ASP A 107 -2.85 -3.38 -13.83
N VAL A 108 -1.76 -3.75 -14.50
CA VAL A 108 -0.75 -2.81 -15.02
C VAL A 108 -0.71 -2.90 -16.53
N LYS A 109 -0.78 -1.75 -17.19
CA LYS A 109 -0.61 -1.63 -18.64
C LYS A 109 0.89 -1.60 -18.99
N ALA A 110 1.21 -2.07 -20.19
CA ALA A 110 2.53 -1.86 -20.74
C ALA A 110 2.86 -0.36 -20.81
N ALA A 111 4.15 -0.03 -20.71
CA ALA A 111 4.63 1.32 -21.01
C ALA A 111 4.15 1.76 -22.40
N GLY A 112 3.82 3.04 -22.53
CA GLY A 112 3.47 3.65 -23.81
C GLY A 112 4.68 3.89 -24.71
#